data_AF-A0A4Q0T168-F1
#
_entry.id   AF-A0A4Q0T168-F1
#
_cell.length_a   1.000
_cell.length_b   1.000
_cell.length_c   1.000
_cell.angle_alpha   90.00
_cell.angle_beta   90.00
_cell.angle_gamma   90.00
#
_symmetry.space_group_name_H-M   'P 1'
#
loop_
_entity.id
_entity.type
_entity.pdbx_description
1 polymer ?
#
loop_
_entity_poly.entity_id
_entity_poly.type
_entity_poly.pdbx_seq_one_letter_code
_entity_poly.pdbx_strand_id
1 'polypeptide(L)'
;MQPDNLISLKDDMVAFIAGHGMRRLNGYVTEEVPTVLFEEENSDGWKDFVEHAKAAGAPFITMSEVVLEREDIALLLDQLREESFPEIDALEVEDAEQLMMHVGKVGYLQLGFAHQGVMFIFETATDWYDSFQQLMETVGDLGGIVVEDRDDSDD
;
A
#
# COMPACT_ATOMS: atom_id res chain seq x y z
N MET A 1 -3.19 -12.65 -14.68
CA MET A 1 -2.05 -12.72 -13.75
C MET A 1 -1.60 -11.29 -13.55
N GLN A 2 -1.79 -10.75 -12.36
CA GLN A 2 -1.20 -9.48 -12.02
C GLN A 2 0.34 -9.62 -12.05
N PRO A 3 1.06 -8.56 -12.43
CA PRO A 3 2.52 -8.59 -12.45
C PRO A 3 3.08 -8.74 -11.03
N ASP A 4 4.14 -9.53 -10.90
CA ASP A 4 4.84 -9.77 -9.63
C ASP A 4 5.70 -8.57 -9.17
N ASN A 5 5.93 -7.59 -10.04
CA ASN A 5 6.65 -6.35 -9.74
C ASN A 5 6.06 -5.21 -10.57
N LEU A 6 5.60 -4.15 -9.91
CA LEU A 6 4.97 -2.99 -10.54
C LEU A 6 5.96 -1.99 -11.15
N ILE A 7 7.27 -2.26 -11.15
CA ILE A 7 8.29 -1.33 -11.65
C ILE A 7 8.04 -0.87 -13.10
N SER A 8 7.65 -1.78 -13.99
CA SER A 8 7.35 -1.42 -15.39
C SER A 8 6.10 -0.55 -15.48
N LEU A 9 5.08 -0.84 -14.68
CA LEU A 9 3.85 -0.05 -14.62
C LEU A 9 4.13 1.37 -14.09
N LYS A 10 4.98 1.48 -13.06
CA LYS A 10 5.45 2.76 -12.54
C LYS A 10 6.13 3.58 -13.63
N ASP A 11 7.08 2.98 -14.35
CA ASP A 11 7.80 3.68 -15.42
C ASP A 11 6.85 4.15 -16.54
N ASP A 12 5.86 3.32 -16.90
CA ASP A 12 4.81 3.67 -17.85
C ASP A 12 3.94 4.83 -17.33
N MET A 13 3.53 4.81 -16.05
CA MET A 13 2.79 5.90 -15.41
C MET A 13 3.58 7.20 -15.44
N VAL A 14 4.87 7.15 -15.07
CA VAL A 14 5.76 8.32 -15.08
C VAL A 14 5.87 8.90 -16.48
N ALA A 15 6.10 8.06 -17.49
CA ALA A 15 6.21 8.47 -18.88
C ALA A 15 4.89 9.07 -19.40
N PHE A 16 3.76 8.46 -19.08
CA PHE A 16 2.43 8.91 -19.52
C PHE A 16 2.04 10.24 -18.88
N ILE A 17 2.23 10.41 -17.57
CA ILE A 17 1.98 11.68 -16.86
C ILE A 17 2.80 12.81 -17.49
N ALA A 18 4.10 12.57 -17.72
CA ALA A 18 4.98 13.54 -18.38
C ALA A 18 4.54 13.84 -19.82
N GLY A 19 4.16 12.81 -20.59
CA GLY A 19 3.66 12.94 -21.96
C GLY A 19 2.39 13.77 -22.08
N HIS A 20 1.57 13.82 -21.03
CA HIS A 20 0.36 14.66 -20.97
C HIS A 20 0.62 16.07 -20.43
N GLY A 21 1.87 16.43 -20.15
CA GLY A 21 2.28 17.75 -19.65
C GLY A 21 1.95 17.97 -18.18
N MET A 22 1.58 16.90 -17.46
CA MET A 22 1.25 16.95 -16.04
C MET A 22 2.52 16.89 -15.20
N ARG A 23 2.53 17.61 -14.08
CA ARG A 23 3.62 17.50 -13.09
C ARG A 23 3.34 16.36 -12.14
N ARG A 24 4.39 15.67 -11.72
CA ARG A 24 4.34 14.64 -10.70
C ARG A 24 5.01 15.13 -9.41
N LEU A 25 4.38 14.87 -8.27
CA LEU A 25 4.92 15.10 -6.94
C LEU A 25 5.08 13.73 -6.26
N ASN A 26 6.24 13.47 -5.65
CA ASN A 26 6.37 12.29 -4.78
C ASN A 26 5.56 12.56 -3.50
N GLY A 27 4.54 11.73 -3.24
CA GLY A 27 3.67 11.93 -2.09
C GLY A 27 2.62 10.82 -1.98
N TYR A 28 2.40 10.38 -0.75
CA TYR A 28 1.37 9.42 -0.37
C TYR A 28 0.17 10.16 0.21
N VAL A 29 -1.03 9.75 -0.19
CA VAL A 29 -2.29 10.24 0.35
C VAL A 29 -2.74 9.25 1.42
N THR A 30 -2.80 9.73 2.66
CA THR A 30 -3.25 8.94 3.82
C THR A 30 -4.77 8.86 3.85
N GLU A 31 -5.32 7.92 4.61
CA GLU A 31 -6.77 7.75 4.78
C GLU A 31 -7.46 8.88 5.57
N GLU A 32 -6.69 9.75 6.22
CA GLU A 32 -7.19 10.84 7.06
C GLU A 32 -7.86 11.99 6.27
N VAL A 33 -7.70 12.02 4.94
CA VAL A 33 -8.31 13.04 4.09
C VAL A 33 -9.55 12.49 3.40
N PRO A 34 -10.55 13.33 3.05
CA PRO A 34 -11.69 12.87 2.27
C PRO A 34 -11.24 12.35 0.90
N THR A 35 -11.45 11.05 0.66
CA THR A 35 -11.00 10.35 -0.54
C THR A 35 -12.16 9.78 -1.37
N VAL A 36 -11.95 9.74 -2.68
CA VAL A 36 -12.75 8.94 -3.61
C VAL A 36 -11.81 8.01 -4.35
N LEU A 37 -12.00 6.71 -4.15
CA LEU A 37 -11.28 5.68 -4.89
C LEU A 37 -11.83 5.62 -6.32
N PHE A 38 -10.92 5.67 -7.29
CA PHE A 38 -11.23 5.53 -8.70
C PHE A 38 -11.23 4.05 -9.06
N GLU A 39 -12.43 3.48 -9.19
CA GLU A 39 -12.63 2.09 -9.56
C GLU A 39 -12.58 1.94 -11.09
N GLU A 40 -11.78 1.00 -11.58
CA GLU A 40 -11.78 0.61 -12.99
C GLU A 40 -11.65 -0.90 -13.16
N GLU A 41 -12.31 -1.42 -14.19
CA GLU A 41 -12.33 -2.86 -14.48
C GLU A 41 -11.13 -3.28 -15.36
N ASN A 42 -10.44 -2.31 -15.96
CA ASN A 42 -9.41 -2.56 -16.96
C ASN A 42 -7.98 -2.21 -16.46
N SER A 43 -6.99 -2.96 -16.94
CA SER A 43 -5.58 -2.82 -16.51
C SER A 43 -4.91 -1.49 -16.87
N ASP A 44 -5.53 -0.72 -17.77
CA ASP A 44 -5.05 0.59 -18.24
C ASP A 44 -5.89 1.76 -17.67
N GLY A 45 -6.82 1.50 -16.74
CA GLY A 45 -7.76 2.49 -16.21
C GLY A 45 -7.09 3.66 -15.49
N TRP A 46 -5.85 3.47 -15.04
CA TRP A 46 -5.01 4.54 -14.50
C TRP A 46 -4.72 5.66 -15.54
N LYS A 47 -4.73 5.37 -16.85
CA LYS A 47 -4.58 6.39 -17.90
C LYS A 47 -5.77 7.33 -17.91
N ASP A 48 -6.97 6.78 -17.77
CA ASP A 48 -8.19 7.57 -17.66
C ASP A 48 -8.16 8.41 -16.38
N PHE A 49 -7.66 7.88 -15.26
CA PHE A 49 -7.44 8.66 -14.05
C PHE A 49 -6.54 9.90 -14.29
N VAL A 50 -5.43 9.74 -15.02
CA VAL A 50 -4.52 10.87 -15.38
C VAL A 50 -5.24 11.89 -16.27
N GLU A 51 -6.04 11.43 -17.24
CA GLU A 51 -6.81 12.32 -18.10
C GLU A 51 -7.92 13.07 -17.33
N HIS A 52 -8.56 12.42 -16.36
CA HIS A 52 -9.51 13.09 -15.46
C HIS A 52 -8.82 14.16 -14.61
N ALA A 53 -7.64 13.87 -14.06
CA ALA A 53 -6.85 14.86 -13.32
C ALA A 53 -6.53 16.10 -14.18
N LYS A 54 -6.14 15.86 -15.43
CA LYS A 54 -5.85 16.92 -16.40
C LYS A 54 -7.10 17.72 -16.76
N ALA A 55 -8.21 17.06 -17.07
CA ALA A 55 -9.49 17.70 -17.38
C ALA A 55 -10.03 18.53 -16.19
N ALA A 56 -9.78 18.06 -14.97
CA ALA A 56 -10.09 18.77 -13.73
C ALA A 56 -9.18 19.97 -13.45
N GLY A 57 -8.14 20.19 -14.27
CA GLY A 57 -7.17 21.28 -14.11
C GLY A 57 -6.22 21.08 -12.93
N ALA A 58 -5.97 19.83 -12.51
CA ALA A 58 -5.11 19.54 -11.38
C ALA A 58 -3.67 20.05 -11.65
N PRO A 59 -3.05 20.77 -10.69
CA PRO A 59 -1.73 21.38 -10.90
C PRO A 59 -0.58 20.36 -10.93
N PHE A 60 -0.82 19.16 -10.37
CA PHE A 60 0.07 18.00 -10.32
C PHE A 60 -0.72 16.75 -9.92
N ILE A 61 -0.09 15.58 -10.10
CA ILE A 61 -0.52 14.29 -9.57
C ILE A 61 0.50 13.86 -8.51
N THR A 62 0.02 13.43 -7.33
CA THR A 62 0.85 12.75 -6.34
C THR A 62 1.10 11.32 -6.78
N MET A 63 2.30 10.81 -6.56
CA MET A 63 2.63 9.41 -6.80
C MET A 63 3.43 8.86 -5.61
N SER A 64 3.01 7.71 -5.11
CA SER A 64 3.71 6.93 -4.11
C SER A 64 3.93 5.52 -4.59
N GLU A 65 4.97 4.88 -4.06
CA GLU A 65 5.29 3.48 -4.29
C GLU A 65 5.73 2.84 -2.98
N VAL A 66 5.50 1.53 -2.86
CA VAL A 66 6.08 0.72 -1.79
C VAL A 66 6.95 -0.36 -2.41
N VAL A 67 8.20 -0.39 -1.98
CA VAL A 67 9.17 -1.43 -2.31
C VAL A 67 9.32 -2.29 -1.07
N LEU A 68 9.22 -3.61 -1.21
CA LEU A 68 9.39 -4.51 -0.07
C LEU A 68 10.87 -4.55 0.32
N GLU A 69 11.20 -4.07 1.52
CA GLU A 69 12.56 -4.10 2.03
C GLU A 69 12.81 -5.39 2.81
N ARG A 70 14.09 -5.79 2.94
CA ARG A 70 14.45 -7.00 3.69
C ARG A 70 14.15 -6.81 5.18
N GLU A 71 14.34 -5.58 5.65
CA GLU A 71 14.13 -5.13 7.01
C GLU A 71 12.66 -5.24 7.41
N ASP A 72 11.73 -4.94 6.51
CA ASP A 72 10.29 -5.07 6.74
C ASP A 72 9.90 -6.52 7.05
N ILE A 73 10.42 -7.48 6.27
CA ILE A 73 10.15 -8.90 6.48
C ILE A 73 10.82 -9.41 7.75
N ALA A 74 12.04 -8.93 8.05
CA ALA A 74 12.73 -9.30 9.27
C ALA A 74 11.95 -8.84 10.50
N LEU A 75 11.41 -7.62 10.48
CA LEU A 75 10.55 -7.09 11.53
C LEU A 75 9.26 -7.91 11.67
N LEU A 76 8.58 -8.20 10.57
CA LEU A 76 7.36 -9.02 10.56
C LEU A 76 7.62 -10.41 11.16
N LEU A 77 8.69 -11.09 10.75
CA LEU A 77 9.05 -12.40 11.29
C LEU A 77 9.43 -12.36 12.78
N ASP A 78 10.06 -11.27 13.23
CA ASP A 78 10.39 -11.08 14.64
C ASP A 78 9.11 -10.92 15.46
N GLN A 79 8.20 -10.06 15.02
CA GLN A 79 6.91 -9.84 15.67
C GLN A 79 6.05 -11.12 15.73
N LEU A 80 5.94 -11.86 14.62
CA LEU A 80 5.23 -13.14 14.57
C LEU A 80 5.81 -14.19 15.54
N ARG A 81 7.11 -14.10 15.87
CA ARG A 81 7.78 -15.01 16.81
C ARG A 81 7.65 -14.53 18.25
N GLU A 82 7.80 -13.24 18.50
CA GLU A 82 7.66 -12.66 19.85
C GLU A 82 6.23 -12.80 20.37
N GLU A 83 5.27 -12.56 19.49
CA GLU A 83 3.85 -12.71 19.75
C GLU A 83 3.37 -14.15 19.54
N SER A 84 4.15 -15.15 19.98
CA SER A 84 3.75 -16.58 19.97
C SER A 84 2.52 -16.83 20.88
N PHE A 85 1.39 -16.24 20.52
CA PHE A 85 0.05 -16.54 20.98
C PHE A 85 -0.33 -17.89 20.36
N PRO A 86 -1.13 -18.70 21.05
CA PRO A 86 -1.62 -19.97 20.50
C PRO A 86 -2.47 -19.82 19.22
N GLU A 87 -2.73 -18.58 18.78
CA GLU A 87 -3.54 -18.21 17.61
C GLU A 87 -2.72 -17.92 16.35
N ILE A 88 -1.41 -17.66 16.45
CA ILE A 88 -0.53 -17.57 15.26
C ILE A 88 -0.20 -19.00 14.81
N ASP A 89 -0.66 -19.39 13.63
CA ASP A 89 -0.40 -20.70 13.04
C ASP A 89 1.02 -20.72 12.43
N ALA A 90 1.55 -21.93 12.22
CA ALA A 90 2.77 -22.11 11.46
C ALA A 90 2.64 -21.58 10.01
N LEU A 91 1.41 -21.37 9.55
CA LEU A 91 1.07 -20.89 8.21
C LEU A 91 1.44 -19.41 8.03
N GLU A 92 1.16 -18.52 8.98
CA GLU A 92 1.51 -17.09 8.85
C GLU A 92 3.03 -16.87 8.81
N VAL A 93 3.78 -17.69 9.56
CA VAL A 93 5.25 -17.68 9.52
C VAL A 93 5.77 -18.17 8.17
N GLU A 94 5.19 -19.24 7.62
CA GLU A 94 5.55 -19.74 6.29
C GLU A 94 5.24 -18.70 5.20
N ASP A 95 4.09 -18.05 5.26
CA ASP A 95 3.70 -17.00 4.32
C ASP A 95 4.65 -15.79 4.41
N ALA A 96 5.02 -15.37 5.63
CA ALA A 96 6.02 -14.32 5.82
C ALA A 96 7.40 -14.71 5.28
N GLU A 97 7.83 -15.97 5.41
CA GLU A 97 9.08 -16.45 4.83
C GLU A 97 9.05 -16.45 3.29
N GLN A 98 7.89 -16.74 2.68
CA GLN A 98 7.73 -16.68 1.22
C GLN A 98 7.91 -15.26 0.66
N LEU A 99 7.53 -14.22 1.42
CA LEU A 99 7.70 -12.82 1.02
C LEU A 99 9.16 -12.45 0.69
N MET A 100 10.14 -13.19 1.22
CA MET A 100 11.57 -12.97 0.96
C MET A 100 11.93 -13.00 -0.53
N MET A 101 11.16 -13.72 -1.35
CA MET A 101 11.39 -13.77 -2.80
C MET A 101 10.96 -12.50 -3.54
N HIS A 102 10.25 -11.60 -2.87
CA HIS A 102 9.74 -10.33 -3.41
C HIS A 102 10.55 -9.11 -2.96
N VAL A 103 11.58 -9.28 -2.14
CA VAL A 103 12.47 -8.18 -1.70
C VAL A 103 13.02 -7.39 -2.89
N GLY A 104 12.89 -6.07 -2.80
CA GLY A 104 13.32 -5.11 -3.83
C GLY A 104 12.34 -4.94 -5.00
N LYS A 105 11.19 -5.62 -4.98
CA LYS A 105 10.11 -5.42 -5.96
C LYS A 105 9.14 -4.33 -5.48
N VAL A 106 8.54 -3.61 -6.42
CA VAL A 106 7.46 -2.65 -6.16
C VAL A 106 6.15 -3.43 -6.03
N GLY A 107 5.55 -3.37 -4.84
CA GLY A 107 4.32 -4.10 -4.51
C GLY A 107 3.05 -3.27 -4.57
N TYR A 108 3.19 -1.95 -4.42
CA TYR A 108 2.06 -1.02 -4.42
C TYR A 108 2.41 0.29 -5.12
N LEU A 109 1.43 0.85 -5.82
CA LEU A 109 1.48 2.16 -6.45
C LEU A 109 0.19 2.92 -6.13
N GLN A 110 0.35 4.20 -5.80
CA GLN A 110 -0.76 5.12 -5.60
C GLN A 110 -0.57 6.36 -6.47
N LEU A 111 -1.61 6.76 -7.19
CA LEU A 111 -1.74 8.06 -7.83
C LEU A 111 -2.84 8.86 -7.14
N GLY A 112 -2.62 10.16 -6.96
CA GLY A 112 -3.62 11.03 -6.34
C GLY A 112 -3.71 12.41 -6.98
N PHE A 113 -4.89 13.01 -7.01
CA PHE A 113 -5.03 14.43 -7.28
C PHE A 113 -6.16 15.05 -6.47
N ALA A 114 -5.98 16.31 -6.09
CA ALA A 114 -7.00 17.07 -5.38
C ALA A 114 -7.98 17.72 -6.36
N HIS A 115 -9.27 17.62 -6.09
CA HIS A 115 -10.30 18.40 -6.77
C HIS A 115 -11.38 18.82 -5.78
N GLN A 116 -11.60 20.14 -5.65
CA GLN A 116 -12.63 20.72 -4.79
C GLN A 116 -12.61 20.24 -3.32
N GLY A 117 -11.42 20.02 -2.76
CA GLY A 117 -11.25 19.60 -1.37
C GLY A 117 -11.37 18.09 -1.12
N VAL A 118 -11.51 17.30 -2.18
CA VAL A 118 -11.52 15.83 -2.14
C VAL A 118 -10.28 15.31 -2.86
N MET A 119 -9.66 14.26 -2.34
CA MET A 119 -8.59 13.54 -3.00
C MET A 119 -9.18 12.40 -3.83
N PHE A 120 -8.92 12.41 -5.13
CA PHE A 120 -9.21 11.26 -5.99
C PHE A 120 -7.95 10.39 -6.01
N ILE A 121 -8.12 9.09 -5.79
CA ILE A 121 -7.01 8.14 -5.70
C ILE A 121 -7.23 7.03 -6.71
N PHE A 122 -6.16 6.65 -7.42
CA PHE A 122 -6.04 5.36 -8.08
C PHE A 122 -4.95 4.59 -7.35
N GLU A 123 -5.19 3.31 -7.05
CA GLU A 123 -4.19 2.45 -6.45
C GLU A 123 -4.18 1.06 -7.08
N THR A 124 -3.02 0.43 -7.02
CA THR A 124 -2.85 -0.95 -7.49
C THR A 124 -1.78 -1.63 -6.66
N ALA A 125 -2.07 -2.87 -6.28
CA ALA A 125 -1.18 -3.73 -5.53
C ALA A 125 -0.93 -5.02 -6.30
N THR A 126 0.16 -5.69 -5.97
CA THR A 126 0.40 -7.09 -6.32
C THR A 126 -0.23 -8.01 -5.28
N ASP A 127 -0.66 -9.21 -5.67
CA ASP A 127 -1.21 -10.22 -4.75
C ASP A 127 -0.34 -10.44 -3.49
N TRP A 128 0.99 -10.50 -3.63
CA TRP A 128 1.90 -10.71 -2.49
C TRP A 128 1.96 -9.49 -1.54
N TYR A 129 1.71 -8.29 -2.06
CA TYR A 129 1.67 -7.08 -1.24
C TYR A 129 0.40 -7.05 -0.41
N ASP A 130 -0.74 -7.47 -0.98
CA ASP A 130 -1.99 -7.62 -0.22
C ASP A 130 -1.84 -8.64 0.90
N SER A 131 -1.18 -9.78 0.63
CA SER A 131 -0.85 -10.76 1.67
C SER A 131 0.09 -10.19 2.74
N PHE A 132 1.09 -9.39 2.36
CA PHE A 132 1.96 -8.71 3.32
C PHE A 132 1.19 -7.72 4.21
N GLN A 133 0.26 -6.94 3.65
CA GLN A 133 -0.59 -6.05 4.45
C GLN A 133 -1.47 -6.83 5.42
N GLN A 134 -2.08 -7.94 5.01
CA GLN A 134 -2.88 -8.80 5.89
C GLN A 134 -2.07 -9.37 7.07
N LEU A 135 -0.82 -9.78 6.82
CA LEU A 135 0.08 -10.24 7.87
C LEU A 135 0.44 -9.11 8.84
N MET A 136 0.72 -7.91 8.32
CA MET A 136 1.00 -6.72 9.15
C MET A 136 -0.21 -6.29 9.99
N GLU A 137 -1.43 -6.36 9.43
CA GLU A 137 -2.68 -6.10 10.16
C GLU A 137 -2.87 -7.12 11.28
N THR A 138 -2.65 -8.41 11.00
CA THR A 138 -2.76 -9.49 11.99
C THR A 138 -1.84 -9.25 13.19
N VAL A 139 -0.59 -8.88 12.92
CA VAL A 139 0.38 -8.55 13.97
C VAL A 139 0.02 -7.24 14.69
N GLY A 140 -0.46 -6.23 13.96
CA GLY A 140 -0.88 -4.95 14.54
C GLY A 140 -2.08 -5.08 15.49
N ASP A 141 -3.06 -5.91 15.13
CA ASP A 141 -4.24 -6.21 15.95
C ASP A 141 -3.86 -6.94 17.24
N LEU A 142 -2.94 -7.90 17.17
CA LEU A 142 -2.44 -8.64 18.34
C LEU A 142 -1.66 -7.72 19.30
N GLY A 143 -0.84 -6.81 18.78
CA GLY A 143 -0.16 -5.77 19.57
C GLY A 143 -1.11 -4.74 20.19
N GLY A 144 -2.30 -4.54 19.60
CA GLY A 144 -3.35 -3.64 20.09
C GLY A 144 -4.18 -4.20 21.25
N ILE A 145 -4.24 -5.53 21.42
CA ILE A 145 -5.07 -6.20 22.43
C ILE A 145 -4.46 -6.16 23.85
N VAL A 146 -3.18 -5.77 24.02
CA VAL A 146 -2.46 -5.92 25.30
C VAL A 146 -2.48 -4.67 26.21
N VAL A 147 -3.16 -3.57 25.85
CA VAL A 147 -3.12 -2.31 26.63
C VAL A 147 -4.41 -1.97 27.43
N GLU A 148 -5.46 -2.78 27.38
CA GLU A 148 -6.65 -2.59 28.23
C GLU A 148 -6.92 -3.82 29.11
N ASP A 149 -6.26 -3.87 30.29
CA ASP A 149 -6.80 -4.37 31.57
C ASP A 149 -5.68 -4.80 32.54
N ARG A 150 -4.88 -3.82 32.99
CA ARG A 150 -4.18 -3.88 34.29
C ARG A 150 -4.28 -2.55 35.03
N ASP A 151 -5.50 -2.06 35.20
CA ASP A 151 -5.84 -1.31 36.42
C ASP A 151 -6.42 -2.32 37.43
N ASP A 152 -5.54 -3.18 37.95
CA ASP A 152 -5.83 -3.87 39.21
C ASP A 152 -5.87 -2.78 40.29
N SER A 153 -7.09 -2.51 40.71
CA SER A 153 -7.42 -1.76 41.92
C SER A 153 -6.83 -2.50 43.13
N ASP A 154 -6.09 -1.81 44.01
CA ASP A 154 -6.36 -1.80 45.46
C ASP A 154 -5.25 -1.12 46.30
N ASP A 155 -5.72 -0.20 47.16
CA ASP A 155 -5.14 0.52 48.34
C ASP A 155 -4.28 1.79 48.14
#